data_AF-A0A452R7P3-F1
#
_entry.id   AF-A0A452R7P3-F1
#
_cell.length_a   1.000
_cell.length_b   1.000
_cell.length_c   1.000
_cell.angle_alpha   90.00
_cell.angle_beta   90.00
_cell.angle_gamma   90.00
#
_symmetry.space_group_name_H-M   'P 1'
#
loop_
_entity.id
_entity.type
_entity.pdbx_description
1 polymer ?
#
loop_
_entity_poly.entity_id
_entity_poly.type
_entity_poly.pdbx_seq_one_letter_code
_entity_poly.pdbx_strand_id
1 'polypeptide(L)'
;MHCTMGAKDKVVAQHFKMINKNWKDSKNVAQEVKLLCLGAKESGKSTIVKQMKIIHEDSYLEEECWQYHAVLYNNTIQSIMAIVKAMSNLRINFSNLFCINEARG
;
A
#
# COMPACT_ATOMS: atom_id res chain seq x y z
N MET A 1 20.89 16.95 -51.89
CA MET A 1 21.19 17.64 -50.61
C MET A 1 21.23 16.60 -49.51
N HIS A 2 22.42 16.16 -49.12
CA HIS A 2 22.59 15.17 -48.06
C HIS A 2 23.19 15.91 -46.86
N CYS A 3 22.35 16.37 -45.93
CA CYS A 3 22.82 16.96 -44.69
C CYS A 3 23.22 15.83 -43.72
N THR A 4 24.52 15.72 -43.47
CA THR A 4 25.08 14.91 -42.40
C THR A 4 24.81 15.62 -41.07
N MET A 5 23.86 15.12 -40.28
CA MET A 5 23.59 15.67 -38.94
C MET A 5 24.78 15.40 -38.02
N GLY A 6 25.33 16.45 -37.41
CA GLY A 6 26.49 16.34 -36.52
C GLY A 6 26.16 15.59 -35.23
N ALA A 7 27.17 15.03 -34.56
CA ALA A 7 26.98 14.32 -33.29
C ALA A 7 26.28 15.18 -32.21
N LYS A 8 26.49 16.50 -32.24
CA LYS A 8 25.80 17.46 -31.36
C LYS A 8 24.29 17.57 -31.66
N ASP A 9 23.90 17.51 -32.93
CA ASP A 9 22.49 17.59 -33.34
C ASP A 9 21.70 16.34 -32.93
N LYS A 10 22.36 15.17 -32.94
CA LYS A 10 21.76 13.91 -32.47
C LYS A 10 21.43 13.94 -30.97
N VAL A 11 22.33 14.49 -30.15
CA VAL A 11 22.10 14.63 -28.70
C VAL A 11 20.94 15.59 -28.41
N VAL A 12 20.88 16.72 -29.12
CA VAL A 12 19.76 17.68 -29.00
C VAL A 12 18.44 17.04 -29.42
N ALA A 13 18.41 16.27 -30.51
CA ALA A 13 17.21 15.55 -30.95
C ALA A 13 16.76 14.47 -29.94
N GLN A 14 17.70 13.78 -29.29
CA GLN A 14 17.38 12.83 -28.22
C GLN A 14 16.81 13.53 -26.99
N HIS A 15 17.42 14.63 -26.56
CA HIS A 15 16.93 15.43 -25.44
C HIS A 15 15.52 15.97 -25.70
N PHE A 16 15.26 16.48 -26.91
CA PHE A 16 13.94 16.98 -27.31
C PHE A 16 12.87 15.88 -27.33
N LYS A 17 13.23 14.66 -27.75
CA LYS A 17 12.34 13.48 -27.63
C LYS A 17 12.01 13.15 -26.17
N MET A 18 13.00 13.21 -25.28
CA MET A 18 12.83 12.91 -23.86
C MET A 18 11.94 13.96 -23.17
N ILE A 19 12.15 15.24 -23.49
CA ILE A 19 11.30 16.35 -23.03
C ILE A 19 9.86 16.15 -23.54
N ASN A 20 9.65 15.92 -24.84
CA ASN A 20 8.30 15.70 -25.37
C ASN A 20 7.59 14.47 -24.80
N LYS A 21 8.35 13.41 -24.46
CA LYS A 21 7.81 12.24 -23.79
C LYS A 21 7.30 12.60 -22.38
N ASN A 22 8.13 13.27 -21.58
CA ASN A 22 7.72 13.76 -20.25
C ASN A 22 6.51 14.71 -20.32
N TRP A 23 6.44 15.59 -21.33
CA TRP A 23 5.30 16.49 -21.52
C TRP A 23 4.00 15.76 -21.91
N LYS A 24 4.10 14.68 -22.70
CA LYS A 24 2.94 13.83 -22.99
C LYS A 24 2.46 13.08 -21.74
N ASP A 25 3.38 12.54 -20.95
CA ASP A 25 3.04 11.88 -19.69
C ASP A 25 2.39 12.87 -18.72
N SER A 26 2.83 14.14 -18.71
CA SER A 26 2.22 15.21 -17.92
C SER A 26 0.78 15.57 -18.37
N LYS A 27 0.43 15.40 -19.65
CA LYS A 27 -0.95 15.59 -20.12
C LYS A 27 -1.90 14.48 -19.65
N ASN A 28 -1.40 13.25 -19.52
CA ASN A 28 -2.21 12.15 -18.97
C ASN A 28 -2.55 12.41 -17.48
N VAL A 29 -1.64 13.02 -16.73
CA VAL A 29 -1.88 13.45 -15.33
C VAL A 29 -2.99 14.52 -15.26
N ALA A 30 -3.14 15.37 -16.29
CA ALA A 30 -4.19 16.38 -16.31
C ALA A 30 -5.61 15.80 -16.47
N GLN A 31 -5.75 14.56 -16.92
CA GLN A 31 -7.03 13.84 -17.01
C GLN A 31 -7.28 12.89 -15.81
N GLU A 32 -6.35 12.81 -14.87
CA GLU A 32 -6.49 11.96 -13.68
C GLU A 32 -7.49 12.54 -12.69
N VAL A 33 -8.51 11.75 -12.30
CA VAL A 33 -9.45 12.13 -11.24
C VAL A 33 -8.90 11.68 -9.89
N LYS A 34 -8.61 12.64 -9.00
CA LYS A 34 -8.10 12.37 -7.66
C LYS A 34 -9.23 12.36 -6.63
N LEU A 35 -9.37 11.24 -5.91
CA LEU A 35 -10.38 11.06 -4.88
C LEU A 35 -9.73 11.06 -3.49
N LEU A 36 -10.30 11.80 -2.55
CA LEU A 36 -9.86 11.85 -1.15
C LEU A 36 -10.89 11.16 -0.25
N CYS A 37 -10.50 10.03 0.35
CA CYS A 37 -11.32 9.35 1.34
C CYS A 37 -11.05 9.93 2.73
N LEU A 38 -12.02 10.66 3.29
CA LEU A 38 -11.95 11.22 4.65
C LEU A 38 -12.75 10.37 5.65
N GLY A 39 -12.33 10.38 6.92
CA GLY A 39 -13.05 9.71 8.00
C GLY A 39 -12.17 9.49 9.24
N ALA A 40 -12.77 9.05 10.35
CA ALA A 40 -12.07 8.73 11.60
C ALA A 40 -11.03 7.61 11.44
N LYS A 41 -10.13 7.46 12.42
CA LYS A 41 -9.25 6.27 12.47
C LYS A 41 -10.11 5.00 12.43
N GLU A 42 -9.66 3.98 11.69
CA GLU A 42 -10.34 2.68 11.54
C GLU A 42 -11.71 2.69 10.84
N SER A 43 -12.15 3.81 10.24
CA SER A 43 -13.42 3.91 9.51
C SER A 43 -13.49 3.11 8.19
N GLY A 44 -12.53 2.22 7.91
CA GLY A 44 -12.52 1.38 6.71
C GLY A 44 -12.04 2.03 5.41
N LYS A 45 -11.43 3.23 5.44
CA LYS A 45 -10.90 3.90 4.23
C LYS A 45 -9.94 3.01 3.42
N SER A 46 -9.00 2.36 4.09
CA SER A 46 -8.06 1.44 3.44
C SER A 46 -8.77 0.23 2.85
N THR A 47 -9.89 -0.20 3.45
CA THR A 47 -10.73 -1.28 2.94
C THR A 47 -11.41 -0.86 1.63
N ILE A 48 -11.97 0.35 1.57
CA ILE A 48 -12.57 0.89 0.33
C ILE A 48 -11.55 0.94 -0.79
N VAL A 49 -10.33 1.43 -0.53
CA VAL A 49 -9.25 1.48 -1.53
C VAL A 49 -8.87 0.08 -2.00
N LYS A 50 -8.75 -0.90 -1.08
CA LYS A 50 -8.48 -2.30 -1.45
C LYS A 50 -9.59 -2.90 -2.30
N GLN A 51 -10.85 -2.64 -1.97
CA GLN A 51 -11.99 -3.10 -2.77
C GLN A 51 -12.04 -2.45 -4.15
N MET A 52 -11.69 -1.16 -4.25
CA MET A 52 -11.57 -0.50 -5.56
C MET A 52 -10.52 -1.17 -6.45
N LYS A 53 -9.37 -1.56 -5.87
CA LYS A 53 -8.34 -2.34 -6.57
C LYS A 53 -8.88 -3.68 -7.06
N ILE A 54 -9.59 -4.43 -6.22
CA ILE A 54 -10.20 -5.73 -6.59
C ILE A 54 -11.19 -5.61 -7.76
N ILE A 55 -11.94 -4.50 -7.83
CA ILE A 55 -12.99 -4.33 -8.84
C ILE A 55 -12.44 -3.77 -10.17
N HIS A 56 -11.42 -2.91 -10.13
CA HIS A 56 -10.98 -2.12 -11.30
C HIS A 56 -9.58 -2.45 -11.81
N GLU A 57 -8.74 -3.15 -11.03
CA GLU A 57 -7.41 -3.60 -11.43
C GLU A 57 -7.37 -5.14 -11.46
N ASP A 58 -6.32 -5.69 -12.07
CA ASP A 58 -6.05 -7.12 -12.01
C ASP A 58 -5.79 -7.59 -10.55
N SER A 59 -5.90 -8.89 -10.33
CA SER A 59 -5.68 -9.53 -9.03
C SER A 59 -4.34 -9.13 -8.38
N TYR A 60 -4.29 -9.16 -7.05
CA TYR A 60 -3.06 -8.95 -6.28
C TYR A 60 -1.96 -9.91 -6.72
N LEU A 61 -0.76 -9.37 -6.97
CA LEU A 61 0.42 -10.18 -7.24
C LEU A 61 0.84 -10.95 -5.99
N GLU A 62 1.48 -12.10 -6.20
CA GLU A 62 1.97 -12.94 -5.10
C GLU A 62 2.95 -12.16 -4.18
N GLU A 63 3.81 -11.32 -4.75
CA GLU A 63 4.71 -10.44 -3.99
C GLU A 63 3.96 -9.45 -3.08
N GLU A 64 2.84 -8.87 -3.55
CA GLU A 64 2.01 -7.99 -2.73
C GLU A 64 1.35 -8.78 -1.59
N CYS A 65 0.89 -10.00 -1.87
CA CYS A 65 0.36 -10.91 -0.85
C CYS A 65 1.40 -11.21 0.24
N TRP A 66 2.65 -11.49 -0.13
CA TRP A 66 3.73 -11.71 0.83
C TRP A 66 3.97 -10.51 1.76
N GLN A 67 3.85 -9.28 1.25
CA GLN A 67 3.96 -8.08 2.09
C GLN A 67 2.82 -8.00 3.13
N TYR A 68 1.62 -8.49 2.81
CA TYR A 68 0.52 -8.55 3.76
C TYR A 68 0.72 -9.57 4.88
N HIS A 69 1.52 -10.63 4.69
CA HIS A 69 1.77 -11.62 5.75
C HIS A 69 2.33 -10.98 7.02
N ALA A 70 3.33 -10.08 6.89
CA ALA A 70 3.91 -9.40 8.04
C ALA A 70 2.86 -8.57 8.81
N VAL A 71 1.96 -7.90 8.08
CA VAL A 71 0.86 -7.14 8.65
C VAL A 71 -0.15 -8.05 9.36
N LEU A 72 -0.48 -9.21 8.77
CA LEU A 72 -1.38 -10.19 9.37
C LEU A 72 -0.83 -10.76 10.68
N TYR A 73 0.43 -11.17 10.71
CA TYR A 73 1.07 -11.66 11.92
C TYR A 73 1.08 -10.59 13.01
N ASN A 74 1.51 -9.37 12.67
CA ASN A 74 1.55 -8.27 13.62
C ASN A 74 0.15 -7.94 14.17
N ASN A 75 -0.87 -7.86 13.30
CA ASN A 75 -2.24 -7.61 13.74
C ASN A 75 -2.79 -8.73 14.62
N THR A 76 -2.45 -9.98 14.32
CA THR A 76 -2.88 -11.15 15.10
C THR A 76 -2.30 -11.11 16.51
N ILE A 77 -0.98 -10.90 16.61
CA ILE A 77 -0.26 -10.79 17.90
C ILE A 77 -0.79 -9.60 18.72
N GLN A 78 -0.93 -8.43 18.09
CA GLN A 78 -1.46 -7.26 18.78
C GLN A 78 -2.90 -7.47 19.26
N SER A 79 -3.74 -8.12 18.45
CA SER A 79 -5.13 -8.42 18.82
C SER A 79 -5.20 -9.36 20.01
N ILE A 80 -4.43 -10.45 20.03
CA ILE A 80 -4.43 -11.38 21.17
C ILE A 80 -3.85 -10.73 22.43
N MET A 81 -2.78 -9.94 22.32
CA MET A 81 -2.23 -9.19 23.45
C MET A 81 -3.25 -8.19 24.02
N ALA A 82 -4.03 -7.52 23.17
CA ALA A 82 -5.09 -6.61 23.61
C ALA A 82 -6.19 -7.37 24.38
N ILE A 83 -6.59 -8.54 23.88
CA ILE A 83 -7.57 -9.40 24.56
C ILE A 83 -7.05 -9.86 25.92
N VAL A 84 -5.83 -10.39 25.98
CA VAL A 84 -5.20 -10.86 27.23
C VAL A 84 -5.12 -9.73 28.28
N LYS A 85 -4.69 -8.53 27.85
CA LYS A 85 -4.66 -7.35 28.74
C LYS A 85 -6.06 -6.96 29.20
N ALA A 86 -7.05 -6.98 28.31
CA ALA A 86 -8.44 -6.68 28.67
C ALA A 86 -9.01 -7.70 29.67
N MET A 87 -8.70 -8.99 29.51
CA MET A 87 -9.11 -10.03 30.46
C MET A 87 -8.57 -9.78 31.86
N SER A 88 -7.30 -9.38 31.97
CA SER A 88 -6.69 -8.97 33.25
C SER A 88 -7.43 -7.77 33.88
N ASN A 89 -7.70 -6.73 33.07
CA ASN A 89 -8.40 -5.53 33.54
C ASN A 89 -9.84 -5.83 33.99
N LEU A 90 -10.53 -6.73 33.28
CA LEU A 90 -11.91 -7.13 33.57
C LEU A 90 -11.99 -8.27 34.60
N ARG A 91 -10.86 -8.75 35.13
CA ARG A 91 -10.77 -9.88 36.08
C ARG A 91 -11.43 -11.17 35.56
N ILE A 92 -11.35 -11.39 34.25
CA ILE A 92 -11.84 -12.61 33.61
C ILE A 92 -10.70 -13.63 33.67
N ASN A 93 -10.92 -14.72 34.41
CA ASN A 93 -9.94 -15.79 34.53
C ASN A 93 -9.88 -16.63 33.24
N PHE A 94 -8.67 -17.09 32.91
CA PHE A 94 -8.51 -18.08 31.86
C PHE A 94 -9.12 -19.41 32.29
N SER A 95 -9.86 -20.06 31.39
CA SER A 95 -10.42 -21.40 31.66
C SER A 95 -9.33 -22.45 31.85
N ASN A 96 -8.15 -22.26 31.24
CA ASN A 96 -7.00 -23.12 31.40
C ASN A 96 -5.92 -22.40 32.23
N LEU A 97 -5.55 -23.01 33.36
CA LEU A 97 -4.59 -22.45 34.31
C LEU A 97 -3.17 -22.34 33.72
N PHE A 98 -2.80 -23.16 32.73
CA PHE A 98 -1.50 -23.10 32.07
C PHE A 98 -1.29 -21.78 31.30
N CYS A 99 -2.37 -21.21 30.76
CA CYS A 99 -2.32 -19.95 29.99
C CYS A 99 -2.04 -18.72 30.87
N ILE A 100 -2.19 -18.83 32.19
CA ILE A 100 -2.00 -17.72 33.14
C ILE A 100 -0.51 -17.34 33.26
N ASN A 101 0.39 -18.32 33.16
CA ASN A 101 1.82 -18.10 33.34
C ASN A 101 2.48 -17.51 32.08
N GLU A 102 1.99 -17.85 30.89
CA GLU A 102 2.45 -17.24 29.63
C GLU A 102 1.90 -15.82 29.43
N ALA A 103 0.66 -15.54 29.87
CA ALA A 103 0.02 -14.24 29.70
C ALA A 103 0.64 -13.08 30.51
N ARG A 104 1.57 -13.38 31.42
CA ARG A 104 2.27 -12.39 32.28
C ARG A 104 3.64 -11.96 31.73
N GLY A 105 4.12 -12.58 30.65
CA GLY A 105 5.38 -12.23 29.96
C GLY A 105 5.23 -11.03 29.02
#